data_AF-A0A059X2M7-F1
#
_entry.id   AF-A0A059X2M7-F1
#
_cell.length_a   1.000
_cell.length_b   1.000
_cell.length_c   1.000
_cell.angle_alpha   90.00
_cell.angle_beta   90.00
_cell.angle_gamma   90.00
#
_symmetry.space_group_name_H-M   'P 1'
#
loop_
_entity.id
_entity.type
_entity.pdbx_description
1 polymer ?
#
loop_
_entity_poly.entity_id
_entity_poly.type
_entity_poly.pdbx_seq_one_letter_code
_entity_poly.pdbx_strand_id
1 'polypeptide(L)'
;RPQELGVKIGGLREGKLEALIERILIQYGDDSVQELEFSTVLFNSVSNLAAKAIEDRRLGAYIEQSSRYVLYTERDPATNNWYYYRDPVILRSMHGQAFVATMDKCFALYADLADKLQAHYKKLKPIDQVEYAIKPNDEKKYKFSELDDDRQRKAFKRSYTFDIRTRACDTARIMLPAATITNLAMVANGRTFEHLLKRLYSSDFPEFKDIANRLHDTLNKVIPKYVKRAEKNGVEFWKKVDADIREDLKNVLPECARWSGAMEEVKLHDIPRLIRNDRKSVEHLLAAAYYVYAKCDYDAIVRRLSRLSPEKLISH
;
A
#
# COMPACT_ATOMS: atom_id res chain seq x y z
N ARG A 1 2.15 -1.83 -47.92
CA ARG A 1 2.26 -3.30 -48.06
C ARG A 1 3.70 -3.76 -47.78
N PRO A 2 3.96 -5.01 -47.37
CA PRO A 2 5.33 -5.50 -47.05
C PRO A 2 6.34 -5.27 -48.18
N GLN A 3 5.89 -5.33 -49.44
CA GLN A 3 6.74 -5.04 -50.61
C GLN A 3 7.22 -3.58 -50.71
N GLU A 4 6.47 -2.60 -50.19
CA GLU A 4 6.82 -1.17 -50.24
C GLU A 4 7.82 -0.76 -49.14
N LEU A 5 8.05 -1.63 -48.17
CA LEU A 5 8.79 -1.32 -46.94
C LEU A 5 10.19 -1.98 -46.89
N GLY A 6 10.59 -2.71 -47.94
CA GLY A 6 11.92 -3.32 -48.05
C GLY A 6 12.23 -4.40 -47.02
N VAL A 7 11.20 -4.96 -46.35
CA VAL A 7 11.37 -6.00 -45.32
C VAL A 7 10.60 -7.24 -45.71
N LYS A 8 11.28 -8.39 -45.70
CA LYS A 8 10.65 -9.70 -45.94
C LYS A 8 9.51 -9.91 -44.93
N ILE A 9 8.42 -10.53 -45.38
CA ILE A 9 7.35 -10.96 -44.47
C ILE A 9 7.98 -11.88 -43.41
N GLY A 10 7.75 -11.58 -42.12
CA GLY A 10 8.39 -12.27 -41.00
C GLY A 10 9.81 -11.80 -40.65
N GLY A 11 10.35 -10.80 -41.35
CA GLY A 11 11.65 -10.19 -41.02
C GLY A 11 11.59 -9.28 -39.80
N LEU A 12 12.64 -9.31 -38.98
CA LEU A 12 12.81 -8.40 -37.84
C LEU A 12 13.38 -7.07 -38.33
N ARG A 13 12.85 -5.95 -37.81
CA ARG A 13 13.40 -4.60 -38.06
C ARG A 13 14.21 -4.14 -36.85
N GLU A 14 15.46 -3.81 -37.07
CA GLU A 14 16.33 -3.17 -36.08
C GLU A 14 16.23 -1.64 -36.18
N GLY A 15 16.34 -0.92 -35.05
CA GLY A 15 16.59 0.53 -35.05
C GLY A 15 15.42 1.49 -35.31
N LYS A 16 14.15 1.08 -35.16
CA LYS A 16 12.98 2.00 -35.28
C LYS A 16 11.92 1.86 -34.18
N LEU A 17 12.14 0.97 -33.23
CA LEU A 17 11.17 0.64 -32.18
C LEU A 17 10.84 1.85 -31.31
N GLU A 18 11.87 2.61 -30.91
CA GLU A 18 11.72 3.77 -30.04
C GLU A 18 10.87 4.90 -30.61
N ALA A 19 11.10 5.29 -31.88
CA ALA A 19 10.33 6.32 -32.55
C ALA A 19 8.89 5.85 -32.86
N LEU A 20 8.72 4.54 -33.08
CA LEU A 20 7.41 3.92 -33.27
C LEU A 20 6.59 3.94 -31.96
N ILE A 21 7.20 3.58 -30.82
CA ILE A 21 6.56 3.60 -29.50
C ILE A 21 6.08 5.01 -29.16
N GLU A 22 6.95 6.01 -29.29
CA GLU A 22 6.60 7.40 -28.98
C GLU A 22 5.44 7.90 -29.87
N ARG A 23 5.48 7.58 -31.17
CA ARG A 23 4.39 7.91 -32.10
C ARG A 23 3.08 7.21 -31.70
N ILE A 24 3.12 5.92 -31.39
CA ILE A 24 1.90 5.15 -31.08
C ILE A 24 1.27 5.66 -29.78
N LEU A 25 2.08 5.85 -28.74
CA LEU A 25 1.62 6.42 -27.48
C LEU A 25 0.94 7.75 -27.78
N ILE A 26 1.64 8.73 -28.34
CA ILE A 26 1.14 10.11 -28.53
C ILE A 26 -0.08 10.18 -29.46
N GLN A 27 -0.07 9.50 -30.62
CA GLN A 27 -1.11 9.68 -31.64
C GLN A 27 -2.39 8.89 -31.37
N TYR A 28 -2.32 7.71 -30.76
CA TYR A 28 -3.47 6.80 -30.67
C TYR A 28 -4.00 6.61 -29.25
N GLY A 29 -3.27 7.08 -28.22
CA GLY A 29 -3.70 6.91 -26.84
C GLY A 29 -3.69 5.44 -26.39
N ASP A 30 -2.92 4.59 -27.07
CA ASP A 30 -2.88 3.15 -26.79
C ASP A 30 -2.04 2.87 -25.55
N ASP A 31 -2.70 2.91 -24.39
CA ASP A 31 -2.07 2.72 -23.08
C ASP A 31 -1.46 1.31 -22.92
N SER A 32 -1.88 0.33 -23.74
CA SER A 32 -1.31 -1.02 -23.70
C SER A 32 0.17 -1.05 -24.11
N VAL A 33 0.63 -0.08 -24.91
CA VAL A 33 2.05 0.04 -25.29
C VAL A 33 2.93 0.37 -24.08
N GLN A 34 2.37 0.97 -23.03
CA GLN A 34 3.09 1.21 -21.79
C GLN A 34 3.41 -0.06 -21.00
N GLU A 35 2.82 -1.19 -21.39
CA GLU A 35 3.05 -2.48 -20.76
C GLU A 35 4.32 -3.18 -21.28
N LEU A 36 4.95 -2.64 -22.33
CA LEU A 36 6.12 -3.23 -22.98
C LEU A 36 7.44 -3.01 -22.22
N GLU A 37 7.46 -2.09 -21.25
CA GLU A 37 8.65 -1.75 -20.48
C GLU A 37 8.39 -1.83 -18.98
N PHE A 38 9.35 -2.40 -18.25
CA PHE A 38 9.28 -2.62 -16.81
C PHE A 38 10.39 -1.86 -16.08
N SER A 39 10.10 -1.44 -14.85
CA SER A 39 11.11 -0.88 -13.96
C SER A 39 11.01 -1.49 -12.57
N THR A 40 12.14 -1.51 -11.87
CA THR A 40 12.23 -1.91 -10.46
C THR A 40 12.51 -0.66 -9.63
N VAL A 41 11.65 -0.39 -8.66
CA VAL A 41 11.77 0.76 -7.76
C VAL A 41 11.88 0.28 -6.32
N LEU A 42 12.86 0.82 -5.60
CA LEU A 42 13.00 0.65 -4.15
C LEU A 42 12.47 1.92 -3.47
N PHE A 43 11.39 1.78 -2.70
CA PHE A 43 10.88 2.82 -1.84
C PHE A 43 11.48 2.64 -0.46
N ASN A 44 12.36 3.56 -0.09
CA ASN A 44 13.01 3.57 1.20
C ASN A 44 12.28 4.51 2.15
N SER A 45 12.04 4.02 3.36
CA SER A 45 11.51 4.81 4.47
C SER A 45 10.16 5.47 4.20
N VAL A 46 9.19 4.69 3.70
CA VAL A 46 7.80 5.14 3.51
C VAL A 46 6.92 4.65 4.66
N SER A 47 5.87 5.39 5.01
CA SER A 47 4.92 4.93 6.04
C SER A 47 4.20 3.66 5.61
N ASN A 48 3.67 2.90 6.58
CA ASN A 48 2.79 1.78 6.30
C ASN A 48 1.55 2.21 5.48
N LEU A 49 1.03 3.43 5.68
CA LEU A 49 -0.07 3.96 4.85
C LEU A 49 0.35 4.10 3.37
N ALA A 50 1.52 4.67 3.12
CA ALA A 50 2.06 4.80 1.77
C ALA A 50 2.37 3.44 1.15
N ALA A 51 2.94 2.51 1.92
CA ALA A 51 3.18 1.14 1.46
C ALA A 51 1.88 0.48 0.99
N LYS A 52 0.79 0.60 1.75
CA LYS A 52 -0.51 0.07 1.31
C LYS A 52 -1.04 0.79 0.08
N ALA A 53 -0.86 2.10 -0.06
CA ALA A 53 -1.26 2.80 -1.29
C ALA A 53 -0.50 2.32 -2.54
N ILE A 54 0.77 1.94 -2.38
CA ILE A 54 1.63 1.41 -3.45
C ILE A 54 1.25 -0.03 -3.80
N GLU A 55 1.05 -0.90 -2.79
CA GLU A 55 0.82 -2.35 -2.98
C GLU A 55 -0.62 -2.72 -3.34
N ASP A 56 -1.59 -1.83 -3.14
CA ASP A 56 -3.03 -2.08 -3.35
C ASP A 56 -3.42 -2.30 -4.83
N ARG A 57 -2.45 -2.42 -5.75
CA ARG A 57 -2.66 -2.76 -7.18
C ARG A 57 -1.99 -4.07 -7.57
N ARG A 58 -2.79 -5.02 -8.07
CA ARG A 58 -2.36 -6.38 -8.41
C ARG A 58 -1.45 -6.51 -9.64
N LEU A 59 -1.24 -5.44 -10.42
CA LEU A 59 -0.48 -5.46 -11.67
C LEU A 59 1.04 -5.19 -11.48
N GLY A 60 1.50 -5.18 -10.23
CA GLY A 60 2.93 -5.14 -9.87
C GLY A 60 3.33 -6.36 -9.03
N ALA A 61 4.64 -6.60 -8.97
CA ALA A 61 5.24 -7.52 -8.00
C ALA A 61 5.88 -6.71 -6.87
N TYR A 62 5.71 -7.16 -5.62
CA TYR A 62 6.12 -6.40 -4.44
C TYR A 62 6.91 -7.27 -3.47
N ILE A 63 7.82 -6.63 -2.73
CA ILE A 63 8.41 -7.19 -1.52
C ILE A 63 8.56 -6.08 -0.47
N GLU A 64 7.87 -6.22 0.65
CA GLU A 64 7.92 -5.31 1.79
C GLU A 64 8.72 -5.94 2.93
N GLN A 65 9.45 -5.09 3.67
CA GLN A 65 10.02 -5.45 4.96
C GLN A 65 8.91 -5.94 5.93
N SER A 66 8.95 -7.23 6.28
CA SER A 66 7.89 -7.83 7.07
C SER A 66 7.97 -7.49 8.56
N SER A 67 6.90 -6.90 9.10
CA SER A 67 6.72 -6.72 10.54
C SER A 67 6.54 -8.01 11.34
N ARG A 68 6.43 -9.16 10.66
CA ARG A 68 6.40 -10.48 11.30
C ARG A 68 7.80 -11.01 11.61
N TYR A 69 8.83 -10.48 10.95
CA TYR A 69 10.20 -11.00 11.05
C TYR A 69 11.22 -9.95 11.51
N VAL A 70 10.92 -8.67 11.30
CA VAL A 70 11.80 -7.54 11.63
C VAL A 70 11.28 -6.81 12.87
N LEU A 71 12.21 -6.43 13.75
CA LEU A 71 11.93 -5.64 14.94
C LEU A 71 12.01 -4.14 14.59
N TYR A 72 11.03 -3.37 15.06
CA TYR A 72 11.00 -1.91 14.95
C TYR A 72 11.45 -1.26 16.26
N THR A 73 12.61 -1.67 16.75
CA THR A 73 13.17 -1.23 18.05
C THR A 73 14.38 -0.32 17.90
N GLU A 74 14.79 -0.02 16.67
CA GLU A 74 15.90 0.87 16.41
C GLU A 74 15.47 2.34 16.49
N ARG A 75 16.42 3.19 16.88
CA ARG A 75 16.28 4.64 16.93
C ARG A 75 17.32 5.28 16.02
N ASP A 76 17.01 6.45 15.52
CA ASP A 76 17.95 7.28 14.77
C ASP A 76 19.17 7.59 15.66
N PRO A 77 20.41 7.25 15.23
CA PRO A 77 21.61 7.48 16.03
C PRO A 77 21.95 8.97 16.23
N ALA A 78 21.50 9.85 15.33
CA ALA A 78 21.74 11.29 15.42
C ALA A 78 20.68 12.00 16.28
N THR A 79 19.42 11.59 16.18
CA THR A 79 18.30 12.29 16.85
C THR A 79 17.69 11.52 18.02
N ASN A 80 18.05 10.26 18.20
CA ASN A 80 17.46 9.30 19.15
C ASN A 80 15.94 9.11 19.00
N ASN A 81 15.39 9.51 17.85
CA ASN A 81 13.98 9.41 17.54
C ASN A 81 13.61 8.01 17.04
N TRP A 82 12.37 7.60 17.30
CA TRP A 82 11.80 6.43 16.63
C TRP A 82 11.53 6.69 15.15
N TYR A 83 11.61 5.61 14.36
CA TYR A 83 11.31 5.60 12.92
C TYR A 83 9.80 5.47 12.66
N TYR A 84 9.11 6.61 12.69
CA TYR A 84 7.76 6.77 12.18
C TYR A 84 7.64 8.04 11.35
N TYR A 85 6.73 8.03 10.38
CA TYR A 85 6.45 9.17 9.53
C TYR A 85 5.81 10.30 10.34
N ARG A 86 6.44 11.47 10.25
CA ARG A 86 6.02 12.70 10.93
C ARG A 86 5.27 13.58 9.93
N ASP A 87 3.96 13.39 9.84
CA ASP A 87 3.13 14.13 8.88
C ASP A 87 3.20 15.65 9.15
N PRO A 88 3.62 16.48 8.18
CA PRO A 88 3.82 17.91 8.38
C PRO A 88 2.52 18.70 8.60
N VAL A 89 1.37 18.17 8.20
CA VAL A 89 0.05 18.78 8.48
C VAL A 89 -0.32 18.52 9.92
N ILE A 90 -0.14 17.28 10.41
CA ILE A 90 -0.39 16.94 11.82
C ILE A 90 0.54 17.73 12.73
N LEU A 91 1.84 17.77 12.42
CA LEU A 91 2.83 18.47 13.24
C LEU A 91 2.57 19.97 13.39
N ARG A 92 2.03 20.62 12.36
CA ARG A 92 1.68 22.06 12.40
C ARG A 92 0.31 22.33 13.02
N SER A 93 -0.48 21.30 13.29
CA SER A 93 -1.78 21.42 13.93
C SER A 93 -1.66 21.52 15.46
N MET A 94 -2.77 21.84 16.12
CA MET A 94 -2.89 21.78 17.59
C MET A 94 -2.63 20.38 18.18
N HIS A 95 -2.64 19.33 17.36
CA HIS A 95 -2.41 17.95 17.79
C HIS A 95 -0.97 17.47 17.60
N GLY A 96 -0.06 18.30 17.07
CA GLY A 96 1.30 17.88 16.72
C GLY A 96 2.10 17.29 17.90
N GLN A 97 2.07 17.96 19.05
CA GLN A 97 2.75 17.47 20.26
C GLN A 97 2.13 16.17 20.78
N ALA A 98 0.79 16.10 20.82
CA ALA A 98 0.07 14.91 21.26
C ALA A 98 0.31 13.71 20.34
N PHE A 99 0.39 13.93 19.03
CA PHE A 99 0.75 12.93 18.05
C PHE A 99 2.14 12.35 18.33
N VAL A 100 3.16 13.20 18.47
CA VAL A 100 4.54 12.75 18.75
C VAL A 100 4.60 11.96 20.05
N ALA A 101 4.04 12.50 21.13
CA ALA A 101 4.04 11.83 22.43
C ALA A 101 3.31 10.48 22.40
N THR A 102 2.25 10.35 21.59
CA THR A 102 1.51 9.10 21.44
C THR A 102 2.30 8.08 20.62
N MET A 103 2.90 8.50 19.51
CA MET A 103 3.76 7.62 18.69
C MET A 103 4.95 7.11 19.49
N ASP A 104 5.64 7.99 20.23
CA ASP A 104 6.77 7.60 21.08
C ASP A 104 6.38 6.56 22.14
N LYS A 105 5.19 6.71 22.74
CA LYS A 105 4.64 5.72 23.68
C LYS A 105 4.33 4.40 22.99
N CYS A 106 3.71 4.41 21.80
CA CYS A 106 3.43 3.19 21.04
C CYS A 106 4.70 2.41 20.73
N PHE A 107 5.75 3.07 20.25
CA PHE A 107 7.03 2.42 19.95
C PHE A 107 7.76 1.94 21.21
N ALA A 108 7.74 2.70 22.30
CA ALA A 108 8.31 2.27 23.58
C ALA A 108 7.60 1.01 24.13
N LEU A 109 6.26 1.01 24.09
CA LEU A 109 5.45 -0.15 24.48
C LEU A 109 5.71 -1.35 23.56
N TYR A 110 5.80 -1.14 22.25
CA TYR A 110 6.14 -2.19 21.30
C TYR A 110 7.50 -2.81 21.61
N ALA A 111 8.53 -2.00 21.86
CA ALA A 111 9.88 -2.49 22.14
C ALA A 111 9.94 -3.33 23.43
N ASP A 112 9.34 -2.83 24.52
CA ASP A 112 9.23 -3.55 25.79
C ASP A 112 8.42 -4.85 25.65
N LEU A 113 7.29 -4.80 24.94
CA LEU A 113 6.46 -5.96 24.70
C LEU A 113 7.18 -7.02 23.85
N ALA A 114 7.88 -6.61 22.79
CA ALA A 114 8.64 -7.52 21.94
C ALA A 114 9.77 -8.23 22.70
N ASP A 115 10.46 -7.53 23.60
CA ASP A 115 11.48 -8.16 24.46
C ASP A 115 10.88 -9.16 25.44
N LYS A 116 9.82 -8.74 26.17
CA LYS A 116 9.10 -9.62 27.11
C LYS A 116 8.52 -10.86 26.42
N LEU A 117 7.97 -10.72 25.22
CA LEU A 117 7.45 -11.83 24.43
C LEU A 117 8.57 -12.77 23.98
N GLN A 118 9.73 -12.26 23.56
CA GLN A 118 10.88 -13.13 23.25
C GLN A 118 11.32 -13.93 24.48
N ALA A 119 11.40 -13.29 25.65
CA ALA A 119 11.73 -13.98 26.90
C ALA A 119 10.66 -15.04 27.27
N HIS A 120 9.39 -14.71 27.09
CA HIS A 120 8.26 -15.61 27.32
C HIS A 120 8.30 -16.82 26.38
N TYR A 121 8.47 -16.61 25.07
CA TYR A 121 8.54 -17.71 24.10
C TYR A 121 9.78 -18.59 24.28
N LYS A 122 10.90 -18.04 24.75
CA LYS A 122 12.07 -18.87 25.14
C LYS A 122 11.75 -19.82 26.29
N LYS A 123 10.91 -19.40 27.26
CA LYS A 123 10.45 -20.28 28.36
C LYS A 123 9.49 -21.36 27.86
N LEU A 124 8.58 -21.01 26.96
CA LEU A 124 7.64 -21.97 26.35
C LEU A 124 8.32 -22.94 25.38
N LYS A 125 9.43 -22.51 24.77
CA LYS A 125 10.23 -23.30 23.84
C LYS A 125 11.71 -23.26 24.23
N PRO A 126 12.11 -24.04 25.25
CA PRO A 126 13.50 -24.20 25.61
C PRO A 126 14.32 -24.74 24.43
N ILE A 127 15.55 -24.24 24.26
CA ILE A 127 16.41 -24.55 23.10
C ILE A 127 16.79 -26.04 23.01
N ASP A 128 16.80 -26.74 24.14
CA ASP A 128 17.10 -28.16 24.31
C ASP A 128 15.91 -29.08 23.97
N GLN A 129 14.69 -28.52 23.88
CA GLN A 129 13.46 -29.28 23.63
C GLN A 129 12.90 -29.11 22.21
N VAL A 130 13.59 -28.33 21.37
CA VAL A 130 13.13 -27.99 20.02
C VAL A 130 14.02 -28.62 18.96
N GLU A 131 13.44 -28.80 17.78
CA GLU A 131 14.09 -29.39 16.62
C GLU A 131 13.99 -28.46 15.42
N TYR A 132 15.12 -28.22 14.74
CA TYR A 132 15.17 -27.37 13.55
C TYR A 132 16.01 -28.00 12.45
N ALA A 133 15.65 -27.65 11.21
CA ALA A 133 16.55 -27.76 10.08
C ALA A 133 17.68 -26.72 10.21
N ILE A 134 18.91 -27.13 9.91
CA ILE A 134 20.11 -26.27 10.00
C ILE A 134 20.64 -25.84 8.63
N LYS A 135 20.07 -26.38 7.55
CA LYS A 135 20.36 -26.02 6.16
C LYS A 135 19.05 -25.75 5.39
N PRO A 136 19.10 -24.94 4.33
CA PRO A 136 17.96 -24.83 3.40
C PRO A 136 17.63 -26.19 2.80
N ASN A 137 16.33 -26.52 2.72
CA ASN A 137 15.82 -27.78 2.18
C ASN A 137 16.31 -29.05 2.90
N ASP A 138 16.74 -28.94 4.16
CA ASP A 138 17.04 -30.10 4.97
C ASP A 138 15.74 -30.77 5.42
N GLU A 139 15.52 -32.02 5.00
CA GLU A 139 14.37 -32.81 5.45
C GLU A 139 14.53 -33.25 6.91
N LYS A 140 15.79 -33.40 7.36
CA LYS A 140 16.09 -33.79 8.72
C LYS A 140 16.09 -32.57 9.65
N LYS A 141 15.39 -32.70 10.77
CA LYS A 141 15.50 -31.79 11.91
C LYS A 141 16.40 -32.42 12.96
N TYR A 142 17.17 -31.59 13.64
CA TYR A 142 18.12 -32.00 14.65
C TYR A 142 17.72 -31.39 15.98
N LYS A 143 18.03 -32.05 17.10
CA LYS A 143 18.03 -31.41 18.43
C LYS A 143 19.36 -30.71 18.67
N PHE A 144 19.37 -29.69 19.53
CA PHE A 144 20.62 -29.00 19.86
C PHE A 144 21.71 -29.93 20.46
N SER A 145 21.28 -30.97 21.20
CA SER A 145 22.16 -31.97 21.81
C SER A 145 22.81 -32.94 20.83
N GLU A 146 22.28 -33.08 19.62
CA GLU A 146 22.77 -34.01 18.58
C GLU A 146 23.85 -33.39 17.68
N LEU A 147 24.16 -32.11 17.88
CA LEU A 147 25.06 -31.35 17.04
C LEU A 147 26.42 -31.24 17.70
N ASP A 148 27.47 -31.80 17.09
CA ASP A 148 28.81 -31.76 17.66
C ASP A 148 29.67 -30.63 17.08
N ASP A 149 29.33 -30.17 15.86
CA ASP A 149 30.08 -29.13 15.14
C ASP A 149 29.61 -27.70 15.49
N ASP A 150 30.57 -26.79 15.69
CA ASP A 150 30.32 -25.39 16.06
C ASP A 150 29.52 -24.64 14.99
N ARG A 151 29.76 -24.92 13.71
CA ARG A 151 29.04 -24.27 12.61
C ARG A 151 27.57 -24.73 12.59
N GLN A 152 27.31 -26.02 12.82
CA GLN A 152 25.97 -26.56 12.98
C GLN A 152 25.24 -25.97 14.19
N ARG A 153 25.90 -25.91 15.36
CA ARG A 153 25.33 -25.27 16.57
C ARG A 153 24.99 -23.80 16.35
N LYS A 154 25.84 -23.05 15.65
CA LYS A 154 25.56 -21.65 15.27
C LYS A 154 24.39 -21.54 14.30
N ALA A 155 24.27 -22.44 13.32
CA ALA A 155 23.13 -22.46 12.40
C ALA A 155 21.82 -22.76 13.14
N PHE A 156 21.82 -23.75 14.03
CA PHE A 156 20.69 -24.08 14.89
C PHE A 156 20.24 -22.88 15.74
N LYS A 157 21.19 -22.21 16.43
CA LYS A 157 20.89 -21.02 17.25
C LYS A 157 20.28 -19.88 16.42
N ARG A 158 20.67 -19.72 15.15
CA ARG A 158 20.06 -18.73 14.24
C ARG A 158 18.61 -19.10 13.93
N SER A 159 18.33 -20.36 13.55
CA SER A 159 16.97 -20.83 13.30
C SER A 159 16.07 -20.67 14.54
N TYR A 160 16.57 -21.06 15.71
CA TYR A 160 15.88 -20.87 16.99
C TYR A 160 15.59 -19.40 17.28
N THR A 161 16.61 -18.54 17.21
CA THR A 161 16.45 -17.10 17.46
C THR A 161 15.46 -16.47 16.49
N PHE A 162 15.48 -16.89 15.23
CA PHE A 162 14.54 -16.44 14.22
C PHE A 162 13.10 -16.88 14.50
N ASP A 163 12.85 -18.14 14.89
CA ASP A 163 11.51 -18.64 15.26
C ASP A 163 10.96 -17.88 16.48
N ILE A 164 11.76 -17.72 17.54
CA ILE A 164 11.37 -16.96 18.73
C ILE A 164 11.06 -15.51 18.39
N ARG A 165 11.94 -14.83 17.64
CA ARG A 165 11.75 -13.44 17.23
C ARG A 165 10.49 -13.30 16.38
N THR A 166 10.26 -14.22 15.44
CA THR A 166 9.08 -14.20 14.56
C THR A 166 7.80 -14.24 15.37
N ARG A 167 7.70 -15.12 16.37
CA ARG A 167 6.51 -15.23 17.24
C ARG A 167 6.27 -13.96 18.05
N ALA A 168 7.35 -13.40 18.59
CA ALA A 168 7.29 -12.15 19.34
C ALA A 168 6.84 -10.98 18.44
N CYS A 169 7.45 -10.83 17.25
CA CYS A 169 7.09 -9.82 16.26
C CYS A 169 5.62 -9.96 15.82
N ASP A 170 5.19 -11.17 15.45
CA ASP A 170 3.82 -11.42 14.94
C ASP A 170 2.74 -11.07 15.96
N THR A 171 3.05 -11.19 17.25
CA THR A 171 2.17 -10.82 18.38
C THR A 171 2.28 -9.33 18.71
N ALA A 172 3.50 -8.79 18.85
CA ALA A 172 3.73 -7.41 19.28
C ALA A 172 3.31 -6.37 18.24
N ARG A 173 3.31 -6.73 16.95
CA ARG A 173 3.06 -5.79 15.83
C ARG A 173 1.71 -5.06 15.89
N ILE A 174 0.75 -5.53 16.69
CA ILE A 174 -0.52 -4.82 16.92
C ILE A 174 -0.31 -3.44 17.55
N MET A 175 0.80 -3.23 18.26
CA MET A 175 1.17 -1.94 18.85
C MET A 175 1.78 -0.97 17.83
N LEU A 176 2.17 -1.44 16.64
CA LEU A 176 2.79 -0.58 15.64
C LEU A 176 1.73 0.32 14.99
N PRO A 177 1.90 1.65 15.05
CA PRO A 177 0.96 2.57 14.44
C PRO A 177 1.10 2.57 12.91
N ALA A 178 0.07 3.05 12.20
CA ALA A 178 0.08 3.17 10.74
C ALA A 178 1.16 4.13 10.20
N ALA A 179 1.72 4.99 11.07
CA ALA A 179 2.86 5.86 10.76
C ALA A 179 4.20 5.12 10.78
N THR A 180 4.26 3.84 11.17
CA THR A 180 5.50 3.05 11.14
C THR A 180 6.14 3.12 9.76
N ILE A 181 7.45 3.27 9.72
CA ILE A 181 8.21 3.35 8.47
C ILE A 181 8.62 1.95 8.03
N THR A 182 8.50 1.66 6.74
CA THR A 182 8.88 0.40 6.10
C THR A 182 9.69 0.67 4.83
N ASN A 183 10.27 -0.38 4.28
CA ASN A 183 10.94 -0.38 2.98
C ASN A 183 10.24 -1.39 2.08
N LEU A 184 10.01 -1.05 0.82
CA LEU A 184 9.42 -1.96 -0.14
C LEU A 184 10.06 -1.83 -1.52
N ALA A 185 10.12 -2.93 -2.26
CA ALA A 185 10.45 -2.93 -3.67
C ALA A 185 9.21 -3.22 -4.50
N MET A 186 9.13 -2.60 -5.68
CA MET A 186 8.08 -2.82 -6.66
C MET A 186 8.72 -3.07 -8.02
N VAL A 187 8.23 -4.09 -8.73
CA VAL A 187 8.49 -4.28 -10.17
C VAL A 187 7.18 -4.14 -10.89
N ALA A 188 7.11 -3.24 -11.87
CA ALA A 188 5.89 -3.01 -12.63
C ALA A 188 6.18 -2.41 -14.01
N ASN A 189 5.18 -2.41 -14.87
CA ASN A 189 5.26 -1.77 -16.18
C ASN A 189 4.90 -0.28 -16.13
N GLY A 190 5.18 0.44 -17.22
CA GLY A 190 4.89 1.88 -17.36
C GLY A 190 3.44 2.24 -17.03
N ARG A 191 2.48 1.45 -17.54
CA ARG A 191 1.04 1.65 -17.28
C ARG A 191 0.72 1.61 -15.79
N THR A 192 1.24 0.62 -15.09
CA THR A 192 1.02 0.44 -13.66
C THR A 192 1.63 1.58 -12.85
N PHE A 193 2.83 2.04 -13.25
CA PHE A 193 3.44 3.22 -12.63
C PHE A 193 2.67 4.51 -12.92
N GLU A 194 2.15 4.70 -14.14
CA GLU A 194 1.30 5.85 -14.46
C GLU A 194 0.04 5.87 -13.57
N HIS A 195 -0.63 4.73 -13.38
CA HIS A 195 -1.78 4.62 -12.49
C HIS A 195 -1.42 4.89 -11.02
N LEU A 196 -0.27 4.39 -10.56
CA LEU A 196 0.23 4.67 -9.20
C LEU A 196 0.50 6.17 -9.02
N LEU A 197 1.19 6.80 -9.98
CA LEU A 197 1.47 8.23 -9.96
C LEU A 197 0.18 9.06 -9.92
N LYS A 198 -0.80 8.74 -10.77
CA LYS A 198 -2.13 9.39 -10.75
C LYS A 198 -2.75 9.35 -9.35
N ARG A 199 -2.81 8.17 -8.74
CA ARG A 199 -3.37 7.99 -7.40
C ARG A 199 -2.63 8.79 -6.34
N LEU A 200 -1.30 8.72 -6.34
CA LEU A 200 -0.49 9.41 -5.33
C LEU A 200 -0.57 10.93 -5.48
N TYR A 201 -0.64 11.46 -6.71
CA TYR A 201 -0.86 12.88 -6.96
C TYR A 201 -2.26 13.38 -6.57
N SER A 202 -3.28 12.53 -6.70
CA SER A 202 -4.66 12.83 -6.30
C SER A 202 -4.91 12.81 -4.80
N SER A 203 -4.06 12.12 -4.05
CA SER A 203 -4.18 11.99 -2.60
C SER A 203 -4.04 13.33 -1.86
N ASP A 204 -4.81 13.54 -0.78
CA ASP A 204 -4.63 14.68 0.13
C ASP A 204 -3.37 14.54 1.01
N PHE A 205 -2.80 13.33 1.12
CA PHE A 205 -1.67 13.06 2.00
C PHE A 205 -0.36 13.68 1.47
N PRO A 206 0.33 14.53 2.25
CA PRO A 206 1.59 15.15 1.84
C PRO A 206 2.66 14.15 1.43
N GLU A 207 2.76 13.03 2.16
CA GLU A 207 3.70 11.94 1.87
C GLU A 207 3.50 11.38 0.46
N PHE A 208 2.25 11.17 0.05
CA PHE A 208 1.95 10.53 -1.23
C PHE A 208 2.35 11.46 -2.38
N LYS A 209 2.13 12.76 -2.23
CA LYS A 209 2.56 13.77 -3.21
C LYS A 209 4.09 13.83 -3.32
N ASP A 210 4.81 13.74 -2.20
CA ASP A 210 6.28 13.70 -2.20
C ASP A 210 6.81 12.43 -2.87
N ILE A 211 6.25 11.26 -2.52
CA ILE A 211 6.56 9.99 -3.18
C ILE A 211 6.28 10.06 -4.67
N ALA A 212 5.13 10.62 -5.09
CA ALA A 212 4.77 10.76 -6.50
C ALA A 212 5.81 11.60 -7.27
N ASN A 213 6.26 12.72 -6.70
CA ASN A 213 7.28 13.57 -7.31
C ASN A 213 8.58 12.78 -7.52
N ARG A 214 9.10 12.17 -6.45
CA ARG A 214 10.39 11.45 -6.49
C ARG A 214 10.32 10.22 -7.38
N LEU A 215 9.20 9.49 -7.33
CA LEU A 215 8.95 8.34 -8.18
C LEU A 215 8.93 8.76 -9.65
N HIS A 216 8.21 9.83 -9.98
CA HIS A 216 8.12 10.32 -11.35
C HIS A 216 9.48 10.79 -11.87
N ASP A 217 10.24 11.55 -11.07
CA ASP A 217 11.60 12.00 -11.42
C ASP A 217 12.56 10.82 -11.62
N THR A 218 12.40 9.76 -10.82
CA THR A 218 13.22 8.54 -10.95
C THR A 218 12.85 7.78 -12.22
N LEU A 219 11.56 7.55 -12.46
CA LEU A 219 11.08 6.83 -13.65
C LEU A 219 11.37 7.60 -14.94
N ASN A 220 11.35 8.94 -14.93
CA ASN A 220 11.74 9.76 -16.07
C ASN A 220 13.21 9.59 -16.47
N LYS A 221 14.07 9.11 -15.57
CA LYS A 221 15.48 8.79 -15.91
C LYS A 221 15.64 7.40 -16.53
N VAL A 222 14.69 6.49 -16.29
CA VAL A 222 14.82 5.07 -16.64
C VAL A 222 13.88 4.68 -17.78
N ILE A 223 12.60 5.05 -17.69
CA ILE A 223 11.53 4.72 -18.65
C ILE A 223 10.73 5.96 -19.11
N PRO A 224 11.37 7.11 -19.47
CA PRO A 224 10.69 8.39 -19.67
C PRO A 224 9.47 8.33 -20.60
N LYS A 225 9.60 7.63 -21.73
CA LYS A 225 8.55 7.54 -22.76
C LYS A 225 7.25 6.92 -22.21
N TYR A 226 7.36 6.05 -21.22
CA TYR A 226 6.26 5.28 -20.67
C TYR A 226 5.61 5.91 -19.44
N VAL A 227 6.19 6.97 -18.89
CA VAL A 227 5.64 7.70 -17.73
C VAL A 227 5.42 9.19 -17.99
N LYS A 228 5.83 9.71 -19.14
CA LYS A 228 5.68 11.12 -19.54
C LYS A 228 4.26 11.67 -19.38
N ARG A 229 3.24 10.84 -19.53
CA ARG A 229 1.82 11.22 -19.39
C ARG A 229 1.36 11.36 -17.94
N ALA A 230 2.11 10.81 -17.00
CA ALA A 230 1.81 10.88 -15.57
C ALA A 230 2.18 12.24 -14.95
N GLU A 231 2.53 13.25 -15.76
CA GLU A 231 2.78 14.62 -15.32
C GLU A 231 1.62 15.20 -14.51
N LYS A 232 1.96 16.07 -13.55
CA LYS A 232 1.03 16.68 -12.60
C LYS A 232 -0.21 17.33 -13.24
N ASN A 233 -0.10 17.81 -14.47
CA ASN A 233 -1.17 18.48 -15.19
C ASN A 233 -2.05 17.47 -15.97
N GLY A 234 -1.47 16.36 -16.44
CA GLY A 234 -2.21 15.27 -17.10
C GLY A 234 -3.12 14.47 -16.16
N VAL A 235 -2.97 14.67 -14.85
CA VAL A 235 -3.73 13.97 -13.80
C VAL A 235 -4.76 14.87 -13.10
N GLU A 236 -4.94 16.12 -13.55
CA GLU A 236 -5.81 17.10 -12.90
C GLU A 236 -7.27 16.64 -12.78
N PHE A 237 -7.77 15.91 -13.78
CA PHE A 237 -9.10 15.29 -13.72
C PHE A 237 -9.24 14.33 -12.52
N TRP A 238 -8.25 13.45 -12.31
CA TRP A 238 -8.25 12.49 -11.19
C TRP A 238 -8.02 13.15 -9.83
N LYS A 239 -7.44 14.36 -9.79
CA LYS A 239 -7.28 15.12 -8.54
C LYS A 239 -8.61 15.66 -8.02
N LYS A 240 -9.57 15.89 -8.91
CA LYS A 240 -10.88 16.45 -8.55
C LYS A 240 -11.91 15.40 -8.20
N VAL A 241 -11.84 14.18 -8.73
CA VAL A 241 -12.84 13.11 -8.47
C VAL A 241 -13.18 12.96 -6.98
N ASP A 242 -12.19 12.82 -6.10
CA ASP A 242 -12.46 12.65 -4.67
C ASP A 242 -13.05 13.93 -4.03
N ALA A 243 -12.66 15.10 -4.51
CA ALA A 243 -13.19 16.39 -4.06
C ALA A 243 -14.64 16.59 -4.55
N ASP A 244 -14.90 16.27 -5.82
CA ASP A 244 -16.20 16.34 -6.48
C ASP A 244 -17.18 15.39 -5.79
N ILE A 245 -16.80 14.12 -5.52
CA ILE A 245 -17.63 13.17 -4.78
C ILE A 245 -17.93 13.68 -3.36
N ARG A 246 -16.97 14.33 -2.68
CA ARG A 246 -17.20 14.92 -1.35
C ARG A 246 -18.13 16.13 -1.41
N GLU A 247 -18.04 16.92 -2.47
CA GLU A 247 -18.91 18.07 -2.70
C GLU A 247 -20.33 17.61 -3.04
N ASP A 248 -20.47 16.64 -3.94
CA ASP A 248 -21.74 15.99 -4.25
C ASP A 248 -22.35 15.33 -3.02
N LEU A 249 -21.57 14.62 -2.21
CA LEU A 249 -22.05 14.07 -0.94
C LEU A 249 -22.61 15.16 -0.02
N LYS A 250 -21.95 16.32 0.08
CA LYS A 250 -22.45 17.45 0.90
C LYS A 250 -23.74 18.04 0.32
N ASN A 251 -23.88 18.07 -1.00
CA ASN A 251 -25.03 18.64 -1.67
C ASN A 251 -26.24 17.69 -1.62
N VAL A 252 -26.01 16.39 -1.83
CA VAL A 252 -27.05 15.36 -1.93
C VAL A 252 -27.44 14.81 -0.56
N LEU A 253 -26.46 14.60 0.33
CA LEU A 253 -26.65 13.99 1.66
C LEU A 253 -25.86 14.76 2.76
N PRO A 254 -26.17 16.04 3.02
CA PRO A 254 -25.42 16.89 3.96
C PRO A 254 -25.32 16.30 5.37
N GLU A 255 -26.34 15.57 5.82
CA GLU A 255 -26.35 14.88 7.10
C GLU A 255 -25.36 13.71 7.17
N CYS A 256 -25.04 13.09 6.03
CA CYS A 256 -24.03 12.04 5.94
C CYS A 256 -22.62 12.61 5.77
N ALA A 257 -22.46 13.89 5.44
CA ALA A 257 -21.16 14.54 5.36
C ALA A 257 -20.59 14.93 6.74
N ARG A 258 -21.38 14.84 7.81
CA ARG A 258 -20.99 15.21 9.18
C ARG A 258 -21.12 14.02 10.11
N TRP A 259 -20.13 13.83 10.98
CA TRP A 259 -20.22 12.81 12.01
C TRP A 259 -21.30 13.21 13.02
N SER A 260 -22.25 12.31 13.27
CA SER A 260 -23.38 12.54 14.18
C SER A 260 -22.99 12.48 15.67
N GLY A 261 -21.74 12.13 15.98
CA GLY A 261 -21.29 11.88 17.36
C GLY A 261 -21.77 10.54 17.93
N ALA A 262 -22.52 9.74 17.15
CA ALA A 262 -22.97 8.44 17.58
C ALA A 262 -21.78 7.46 17.69
N MET A 263 -21.68 6.80 18.84
CA MET A 263 -20.74 5.70 19.11
C MET A 263 -21.48 4.34 19.10
N GLU A 264 -22.49 4.20 18.23
CA GLU A 264 -23.18 2.92 18.08
C GLU A 264 -22.20 1.82 17.67
N GLU A 265 -22.48 0.59 18.12
CA GLU A 265 -21.67 -0.58 17.81
C GLU A 265 -21.60 -0.80 16.28
N VAL A 266 -20.40 -1.14 15.78
CA VAL A 266 -20.16 -1.36 14.35
C VAL A 266 -21.00 -2.55 13.89
N LYS A 267 -21.98 -2.29 13.03
CA LYS A 267 -22.77 -3.33 12.38
C LYS A 267 -22.02 -3.85 11.16
N LEU A 268 -21.79 -5.16 11.11
CA LEU A 268 -21.33 -5.83 9.90
C LEU A 268 -22.52 -5.95 8.94
N HIS A 269 -22.40 -5.30 7.78
CA HIS A 269 -23.42 -5.37 6.75
C HIS A 269 -23.02 -6.39 5.68
N ASP A 270 -23.92 -7.33 5.39
CA ASP A 270 -23.84 -8.16 4.18
C ASP A 270 -24.22 -7.30 2.97
N ILE A 271 -23.24 -6.59 2.41
CA ILE A 271 -23.47 -5.81 1.19
C ILE A 271 -23.86 -6.80 0.08
N PRO A 272 -25.01 -6.63 -0.58
CA PRO A 272 -25.43 -7.54 -1.64
C PRO A 272 -24.37 -7.58 -2.74
N ARG A 273 -23.92 -8.80 -3.10
CA ARG A 273 -23.07 -9.00 -4.28
C ARG A 273 -23.83 -8.45 -5.51
N LEU A 274 -23.12 -7.66 -6.31
CA LEU A 274 -23.56 -7.01 -7.57
C LEU A 274 -23.83 -8.04 -8.70
N ILE A 275 -24.53 -9.13 -8.36
CA ILE A 275 -24.96 -10.23 -9.24
C ILE A 275 -26.50 -10.31 -9.23
N ARG A 276 -27.19 -9.57 -8.34
CA ARG A 276 -28.67 -9.54 -8.29
C ARG A 276 -29.22 -8.34 -9.05
N ASN A 277 -30.25 -8.61 -9.86
CA ASN A 277 -31.12 -7.63 -10.49
C ASN A 277 -32.01 -6.95 -9.42
N ASP A 278 -31.40 -6.12 -8.57
CA ASP A 278 -32.11 -5.34 -7.56
C ASP A 278 -32.75 -4.10 -8.22
N ARG A 279 -33.97 -3.74 -7.80
CA ARG A 279 -34.67 -2.53 -8.21
C ARG A 279 -33.97 -1.24 -7.74
N LYS A 280 -32.93 -1.35 -6.90
CA LYS A 280 -32.18 -0.24 -6.30
C LYS A 280 -30.68 -0.21 -6.63
N SER A 281 -30.30 -0.75 -7.78
CA SER A 281 -28.89 -0.89 -8.18
C SER A 281 -28.14 0.43 -8.22
N VAL A 282 -28.80 1.52 -8.63
CA VAL A 282 -28.24 2.88 -8.68
C VAL A 282 -27.94 3.40 -7.28
N GLU A 283 -28.86 3.23 -6.33
CA GLU A 283 -28.64 3.67 -4.96
C GLU A 283 -27.50 2.92 -4.28
N HIS A 284 -27.38 1.62 -4.52
CA HIS A 284 -26.25 0.85 -3.99
C HIS A 284 -24.92 1.26 -4.65
N LEU A 285 -24.91 1.57 -5.94
CA LEU A 285 -23.72 2.07 -6.63
C LEU A 285 -23.26 3.43 -6.07
N LEU A 286 -24.19 4.39 -5.96
CA LEU A 286 -23.94 5.70 -5.38
C LEU A 286 -23.56 5.59 -3.90
N ALA A 287 -24.22 4.72 -3.14
CA ALA A 287 -23.86 4.47 -1.75
C ALA A 287 -22.43 3.96 -1.62
N ALA A 288 -21.99 3.03 -2.47
CA ALA A 288 -20.61 2.54 -2.47
C ALA A 288 -19.60 3.64 -2.81
N ALA A 289 -19.92 4.54 -3.76
CA ALA A 289 -19.08 5.69 -4.09
C ALA A 289 -18.98 6.70 -2.93
N TYR A 290 -20.11 7.01 -2.29
CA TYR A 290 -20.18 7.97 -1.19
C TYR A 290 -19.66 7.43 0.15
N TYR A 291 -19.75 6.12 0.39
CA TYR A 291 -19.49 5.52 1.70
C TYR A 291 -18.08 5.82 2.22
N VAL A 292 -17.08 5.88 1.34
CA VAL A 292 -15.68 6.19 1.70
C VAL A 292 -15.54 7.60 2.31
N TYR A 293 -16.44 8.51 1.95
CA TYR A 293 -16.43 9.91 2.38
C TYR A 293 -17.51 10.22 3.43
N ALA A 294 -18.55 9.40 3.51
CA ALA A 294 -19.64 9.54 4.44
C ALA A 294 -19.23 9.26 5.89
N LYS A 295 -19.98 9.86 6.80
CA LYS A 295 -19.86 9.72 8.26
C LYS A 295 -21.14 9.11 8.87
N CYS A 296 -21.90 8.40 8.05
CA CYS A 296 -23.12 7.68 8.40
C CYS A 296 -23.02 6.22 7.92
N ASP A 297 -23.91 5.35 8.39
CA ASP A 297 -23.91 3.93 7.98
C ASP A 297 -24.33 3.74 6.51
N TYR A 298 -23.82 2.66 5.89
CA TYR A 298 -24.05 2.35 4.48
C TYR A 298 -25.54 2.26 4.14
N ASP A 299 -26.32 1.56 4.97
CA ASP A 299 -27.75 1.39 4.73
C ASP A 299 -28.51 2.72 4.86
N ALA A 300 -28.03 3.64 5.69
CA ALA A 300 -28.62 4.96 5.80
C ALA A 300 -28.31 5.83 4.58
N ILE A 301 -27.20 5.60 3.87
CA ILE A 301 -26.97 6.18 2.55
C ILE A 301 -27.98 5.62 1.55
N VAL A 302 -28.09 4.29 1.45
CA VAL A 302 -29.03 3.63 0.52
C VAL A 302 -30.48 4.05 0.78
N ARG A 303 -30.94 4.02 2.05
CA ARG A 303 -32.30 4.41 2.43
C ARG A 303 -32.63 5.86 2.05
N ARG A 304 -31.65 6.76 2.12
CA ARG A 304 -31.83 8.17 1.75
C ARG A 304 -31.85 8.35 0.24
N LEU A 305 -30.93 7.71 -0.47
CA LEU A 305 -30.91 7.72 -1.93
C LEU A 305 -32.22 7.17 -2.51
N SER A 306 -32.80 6.12 -1.93
CA SER A 306 -34.11 5.60 -2.37
C SER A 306 -35.30 6.55 -2.16
N ARG A 307 -35.12 7.68 -1.45
CA ARG A 307 -36.14 8.72 -1.30
C ARG A 307 -35.98 9.85 -2.33
N LEU A 308 -34.89 9.87 -3.08
CA LEU A 308 -34.68 10.82 -4.17
C LEU A 308 -35.46 10.38 -5.42
N SER A 309 -35.83 11.35 -6.26
CA SER A 309 -36.44 11.03 -7.55
C SER A 309 -35.40 10.42 -8.49
N PRO A 310 -35.81 9.59 -9.47
CA PRO A 310 -34.88 9.00 -10.45
C PRO A 310 -34.04 10.05 -11.19
N GLU A 311 -34.62 11.21 -11.51
CA GLU A 311 -33.91 12.29 -12.21
C GLU A 311 -32.78 12.85 -11.36
N LYS A 312 -32.99 12.98 -10.04
CA LYS A 312 -31.96 13.40 -9.10
C LYS A 312 -30.89 12.33 -8.89
N LEU A 313 -31.25 11.04 -8.97
CA LEU A 313 -30.27 9.96 -8.86
C LEU A 313 -29.38 9.83 -10.10
N ILE A 314 -29.88 10.20 -11.28
CA ILE A 314 -29.14 10.11 -12.55
C ILE A 314 -28.29 11.37 -12.80
N SER A 315 -28.63 12.51 -12.20
CA SER A 315 -27.87 13.75 -12.33
C SER A 315 -26.57 13.81 -11.51
N HIS A 316 -26.33 12.81 -10.66
CA HIS A 316 -25.17 12.65 -9.78
C HIS A 316 -24.48 11.31 -10.06
#